data_AF-A0A529SJD8-F1
#
_entry.id   AF-A0A529SJD8-F1
#
_cell.length_a   1.000
_cell.length_b   1.000
_cell.length_c   1.000
_cell.angle_alpha   90.00
_cell.angle_beta   90.00
_cell.angle_gamma   90.00
#
_symmetry.space_group_name_H-M   'P 1'
#
loop_
_entity.id
_entity.type
_entity.pdbx_description
1 polymer ?
#
loop_
_entity_poly.entity_id
_entity_poly.type
_entity_poly.pdbx_seq_one_letter_code
_entity_poly.pdbx_strand_id
1 'polypeptide(L)'
;MTQTYEDFSKYGKEFADTGLKSFASLTKGAQAIATEAGDYTKKSFEAGSAAFEKLFAAKSIEKAIEIQTDYAKQSYESFVAEASKIGNLYAELAKEAY
;
A
#
# COMPACT_ATOMS: atom_id res chain seq x y z
N MET A 1 -49.13 11.32 -3.75
CA MET A 1 -48.44 11.27 -5.05
C MET A 1 -47.28 12.27 -5.14
N THR A 2 -47.35 13.44 -4.51
CA THR A 2 -46.23 14.42 -4.45
C THR A 2 -45.14 14.04 -3.45
N GLN A 3 -45.50 13.63 -2.22
CA GLN A 3 -44.54 13.18 -1.20
C GLN A 3 -43.64 12.04 -1.69
N THR A 4 -44.22 11.05 -2.37
CA THR A 4 -43.48 9.89 -2.90
C THR A 4 -42.45 10.27 -3.95
N TYR A 5 -42.67 11.36 -4.70
CA TYR A 5 -41.75 11.85 -5.73
C TYR A 5 -40.61 12.68 -5.11
N GLU A 6 -40.90 13.49 -4.10
CA GLU A 6 -39.89 14.21 -3.32
C GLU A 6 -38.99 13.26 -2.54
N ASP A 7 -39.56 12.22 -1.91
CA ASP A 7 -38.81 11.17 -1.21
C ASP A 7 -37.93 10.37 -2.18
N PHE A 8 -38.46 9.99 -3.35
CA PHE A 8 -37.69 9.31 -4.38
C PHE A 8 -36.55 10.19 -4.94
N SER A 9 -36.80 11.48 -5.14
CA SER A 9 -35.79 12.44 -5.58
C SER A 9 -34.69 12.63 -4.55
N LYS A 10 -35.06 12.71 -3.27
CA LYS A 10 -34.13 12.83 -2.15
C LYS A 10 -33.28 11.57 -1.97
N TYR A 11 -33.91 10.41 -2.05
CA TYR A 11 -33.23 9.11 -2.05
C TYR A 11 -32.24 8.98 -3.22
N GLY A 12 -32.65 9.40 -4.43
CA GLY A 12 -31.76 9.41 -5.60
C GLY A 12 -30.54 10.32 -5.43
N LYS A 13 -30.71 11.49 -4.79
CA LYS A 13 -29.59 12.38 -4.43
C LYS A 13 -28.66 11.76 -3.39
N GLU A 14 -29.21 11.25 -2.29
CA GLU A 14 -28.41 10.62 -1.24
C GLU A 14 -27.65 9.40 -1.75
N PHE A 15 -28.26 8.60 -2.61
CA PHE A 15 -27.60 7.47 -3.29
C PHE A 15 -26.48 7.95 -4.22
N ALA A 16 -26.72 8.99 -5.02
CA ALA A 16 -25.70 9.57 -5.91
C ALA A 16 -24.52 10.18 -5.12
N ASP A 17 -24.79 10.92 -4.05
CA ASP A 17 -23.76 11.53 -3.19
C ASP A 17 -22.95 10.45 -2.46
N THR A 18 -23.60 9.40 -1.98
CA THR A 18 -22.93 8.25 -1.34
C THR A 18 -22.08 7.49 -2.34
N GLY A 19 -22.62 7.17 -3.53
CA GLY A 19 -21.88 6.50 -4.60
C GLY A 19 -20.66 7.29 -5.07
N LEU A 20 -20.80 8.61 -5.22
CA LEU A 20 -19.67 9.50 -5.56
C LEU A 20 -18.59 9.49 -4.48
N LYS A 21 -18.98 9.51 -3.20
CA LYS A 21 -18.03 9.42 -2.07
C LYS A 21 -17.29 8.09 -2.09
N SER A 22 -18.00 6.97 -2.16
CA SER A 22 -17.38 5.63 -2.20
C SER A 22 -16.44 5.46 -3.40
N PHE A 23 -16.80 6.00 -4.57
CA PHE A 23 -15.93 5.97 -5.75
C PHE A 23 -14.66 6.83 -5.58
N ALA A 24 -14.81 8.03 -5.00
CA ALA A 24 -13.67 8.90 -4.70
C ALA A 24 -12.72 8.26 -3.66
N SER A 25 -13.28 7.66 -2.61
CA SER A 25 -12.54 6.89 -1.60
C SER A 25 -11.79 5.70 -2.20
N LEU A 26 -12.46 4.93 -3.07
CA LEU A 26 -11.83 3.81 -3.78
C LEU A 26 -10.65 4.25 -4.64
N THR A 27 -10.83 5.32 -5.41
CA THR A 27 -9.78 5.86 -6.27
C THR A 27 -8.58 6.35 -5.45
N LYS A 28 -8.82 7.05 -4.34
CA LYS A 28 -7.77 7.50 -3.41
C LYS A 28 -7.02 6.33 -2.76
N GLY A 29 -7.74 5.32 -2.29
CA GLY A 29 -7.16 4.11 -1.72
C GLY A 29 -6.27 3.38 -2.73
N ALA A 30 -6.73 3.24 -3.97
CA ALA A 30 -5.95 2.65 -5.05
C ALA A 30 -4.68 3.47 -5.37
N GLN A 31 -4.77 4.80 -5.39
CA GLN A 31 -3.60 5.67 -5.57
C GLN A 31 -2.60 5.51 -4.41
N ALA A 32 -3.07 5.48 -3.17
CA ALA A 32 -2.21 5.30 -2.00
C ALA A 32 -1.47 3.95 -2.04
N ILE A 33 -2.17 2.86 -2.38
CA ILE A 33 -1.56 1.52 -2.54
C ILE A 33 -0.52 1.54 -3.67
N ALA A 34 -0.84 2.15 -4.81
CA ALA A 34 0.09 2.24 -5.93
C ALA A 34 1.35 3.05 -5.58
N THR A 35 1.21 4.15 -4.84
CA THR A 35 2.34 4.93 -4.33
C THR A 35 3.19 4.10 -3.39
N GLU A 36 2.60 3.43 -2.40
CA GLU A 36 3.39 2.67 -1.43
C GLU A 36 4.12 1.49 -2.09
N ALA A 37 3.44 0.75 -2.96
CA ALA A 37 4.06 -0.34 -3.72
C ALA A 37 5.24 0.17 -4.59
N GLY A 38 5.11 1.36 -5.18
CA GLY A 38 6.19 2.02 -5.91
C GLY A 38 7.38 2.37 -5.02
N ASP A 39 7.12 2.96 -3.86
CA ASP A 39 8.15 3.32 -2.88
C ASP A 39 8.86 2.09 -2.31
N TYR A 40 8.12 1.03 -1.99
CA TYR A 40 8.68 -0.25 -1.56
C TYR A 40 9.57 -0.88 -2.63
N THR A 41 9.14 -0.86 -3.89
CA THR A 41 9.92 -1.36 -5.02
C THR A 41 11.24 -0.62 -5.15
N LYS A 42 11.21 0.72 -5.05
CA LYS A 42 12.41 1.54 -5.10
C LYS A 42 13.36 1.24 -3.95
N LYS A 43 12.87 1.18 -2.72
CA LYS A 43 13.67 0.82 -1.53
C LYS A 43 14.28 -0.58 -1.64
N SER A 44 13.51 -1.55 -2.13
CA SER A 44 13.98 -2.92 -2.33
C SER A 44 15.13 -2.98 -3.33
N PHE A 45 15.03 -2.21 -4.41
CA PHE A 45 16.09 -2.11 -5.41
C PHE A 45 17.36 -1.45 -4.86
N GLU A 46 17.22 -0.35 -4.11
CA GLU A 46 18.34 0.34 -3.45
C GLU A 46 19.03 -0.57 -2.43
N ALA A 47 18.26 -1.28 -1.59
CA ALA A 47 18.80 -2.21 -0.60
C ALA A 47 19.54 -3.38 -1.27
N GLY A 48 18.96 -3.96 -2.33
CA GLY A 48 19.59 -5.04 -3.10
C GLY A 48 20.90 -4.60 -3.76
N SER A 49 20.90 -3.41 -4.36
CA SER A 49 22.10 -2.83 -4.98
C SER A 49 23.20 -2.59 -3.94
N ALA A 50 22.85 -2.02 -2.78
CA ALA A 50 23.80 -1.80 -1.69
C ALA A 50 24.35 -3.12 -1.11
N ALA A 51 23.52 -4.16 -0.99
CA ALA A 51 23.96 -5.48 -0.56
C ALA A 51 24.91 -6.11 -1.58
N PHE A 52 24.60 -5.99 -2.88
CA PHE A 52 25.46 -6.47 -3.96
C PHE A 52 26.82 -5.77 -3.97
N GLU A 53 26.87 -4.45 -3.86
CA GLU A 53 28.13 -3.69 -3.78
C GLU A 53 28.99 -4.14 -2.59
N LYS A 54 28.36 -4.32 -1.42
CA LYS A 54 29.04 -4.81 -0.22
C LYS A 54 29.57 -6.24 -0.41
N LEU A 55 28.77 -7.13 -1.02
CA LEU A 55 29.17 -8.50 -1.32
C LEU A 55 30.36 -8.53 -2.28
N PHE A 56 30.34 -7.71 -3.32
CA PHE A 56 31.43 -7.62 -4.28
C PHE A 56 32.73 -7.13 -3.63
N ALA A 57 32.63 -6.24 -2.64
CA ALA A 57 33.76 -5.74 -1.86
C ALA A 57 34.21 -6.69 -0.73
N ALA A 58 33.50 -7.80 -0.49
CA ALA A 58 33.79 -8.71 0.62
C ALA A 58 35.11 -9.45 0.41
N LYS A 59 35.98 -9.43 1.43
CA LYS A 59 37.32 -10.07 1.38
C LYS A 59 37.35 -11.47 1.98
N SER A 60 36.24 -11.95 2.53
CA SER A 60 36.10 -13.28 3.13
C SER A 60 34.66 -13.79 3.02
N ILE A 61 34.51 -15.12 3.11
CA ILE A 61 33.21 -15.78 3.11
C ILE A 61 32.40 -15.39 4.35
N GLU A 62 33.03 -15.29 5.52
CA GLU A 62 32.37 -14.86 6.76
C GLU A 62 31.73 -13.48 6.60
N LYS A 63 32.44 -12.52 5.96
CA LYS A 63 31.88 -11.20 5.73
C LYS A 63 30.74 -11.22 4.71
N ALA A 64 30.83 -12.07 3.69
CA ALA A 64 29.76 -12.25 2.73
C ALA A 64 28.48 -12.83 3.39
N ILE A 65 28.63 -13.80 4.31
CA ILE A 65 27.52 -14.37 5.07
C ILE A 65 26.87 -13.31 5.96
N GLU A 66 27.66 -12.48 6.64
CA GLU A 66 27.16 -11.36 7.45
C GLU A 66 26.32 -10.40 6.60
N ILE A 67 26.85 -9.95 5.45
CA ILE A 67 26.15 -9.04 4.53
C ILE A 67 24.83 -9.64 4.03
N GLN A 68 24.85 -10.92 3.63
CA GLN A 68 23.64 -11.60 3.15
C GLN A 68 22.60 -11.78 4.27
N THR A 69 23.04 -12.05 5.49
CA THR A 69 22.17 -12.19 6.67
C THR A 69 21.51 -10.87 7.02
N ASP A 70 22.28 -9.78 7.03
CA ASP A 70 21.77 -8.43 7.27
C ASP A 70 20.76 -8.03 6.18
N TYR A 71 21.07 -8.27 4.91
CA TYR A 71 20.16 -8.00 3.80
C TYR A 71 18.85 -8.80 3.93
N ALA A 72 18.93 -10.09 4.28
CA ALA A 72 17.76 -10.93 4.47
C ALA A 72 16.87 -10.42 5.62
N LYS A 73 17.48 -10.03 6.75
CA LYS A 73 16.77 -9.46 7.89
C LYS A 73 16.09 -8.14 7.52
N GLN A 74 16.83 -7.22 6.89
CA GLN A 74 16.29 -5.93 6.46
C GLN A 74 15.15 -6.09 5.45
N SER A 75 15.30 -7.03 4.50
CA SER A 75 14.27 -7.33 3.51
C SER A 75 12.99 -7.85 4.16
N TYR A 76 13.12 -8.73 5.16
CA TYR A 76 11.99 -9.26 5.91
C TYR A 76 11.27 -8.17 6.71
N GLU A 77 12.01 -7.36 7.47
CA GLU A 77 11.45 -6.26 8.25
C GLU A 77 10.72 -5.24 7.36
N SER A 78 11.34 -4.89 6.22
CA SER A 78 10.76 -3.96 5.25
C SER A 78 9.48 -4.52 4.62
N PHE A 79 9.48 -5.80 4.25
CA PHE A 79 8.31 -6.47 3.70
C PHE A 79 7.15 -6.50 4.68
N VAL A 80 7.40 -6.87 5.94
CA VAL A 80 6.34 -6.93 6.96
C VAL A 80 5.75 -5.54 7.22
N ALA A 81 6.60 -4.51 7.26
CA ALA A 81 6.15 -3.13 7.42
C ALA A 81 5.24 -2.69 6.25
N GLU A 82 5.66 -2.99 5.02
CA GLU A 82 4.91 -2.69 3.80
C GLU A 82 3.57 -3.43 3.76
N ALA A 83 3.59 -4.74 4.00
CA ALA A 83 2.39 -5.57 4.01
C ALA A 83 1.38 -5.09 5.07
N SER A 84 1.87 -4.68 6.24
CA SER A 84 1.02 -4.10 7.28
C SER A 84 0.39 -2.79 6.84
N LYS A 85 1.15 -1.94 6.14
CA LYS A 85 0.67 -0.65 5.65
C LYS A 85 -0.37 -0.79 4.56
N ILE A 86 -0.13 -1.66 3.57
CA ILE A 86 -1.13 -2.00 2.54
C ILE A 86 -2.38 -2.62 3.19
N GLY A 87 -2.21 -3.53 4.16
CA GLY A 87 -3.33 -4.14 4.89
C GLY A 87 -4.21 -3.10 5.60
N ASN A 88 -3.59 -2.10 6.22
CA ASN A 88 -4.32 -0.99 6.85
C ASN A 88 -5.07 -0.14 5.81
N LEU A 89 -4.44 0.19 4.68
CA LEU A 89 -5.10 0.93 3.58
C LEU A 89 -6.33 0.18 3.05
N TYR A 90 -6.24 -1.15 2.90
CA TYR A 90 -7.39 -1.98 2.52
C TYR A 90 -8.50 -1.98 3.58
N ALA A 91 -8.14 -2.05 4.86
CA ALA A 91 -9.12 -2.02 5.95
C ALA A 91 -9.83 -0.67 6.05
N GLU A 92 -9.12 0.44 5.81
CA GLU A 92 -9.71 1.79 5.74
C GLU A 92 -10.66 1.91 4.55
N LEU A 93 -10.23 1.46 3.37
CA LEU A 93 -11.06 1.46 2.17
C LEU A 93 -12.37 0.66 2.38
N ALA A 94 -12.29 -0.51 3.02
CA ALA A 94 -13.46 -1.32 3.32
C ALA A 94 -14.44 -0.63 4.28
N LYS A 95 -13.95 0.19 5.22
CA LYS A 95 -14.78 1.00 6.13
C LYS A 95 -15.44 2.18 5.44
N GLU A 96 -14.78 2.82 4.48
CA GLU A 96 -15.35 3.97 3.75
C GLU A 96 -16.38 3.54 2.70
N ALA A 97 -16.36 2.27 2.29
CA ALA A 97 -17.30 1.71 1.32
C ALA A 97 -18.61 1.21 1.94
N TYR A 98 -18.69 1.05 3.27
CA TYR A 98 -19.86 0.56 4.03
C TYR A 98 -20.42 1.64 4.95
#